data_AF-A0A371F651-F1
#
_entry.id   AF-A0A371F651-F1
#
_cell.length_a   1.000
_cell.length_b   1.000
_cell.length_c   1.000
_cell.angle_alpha   90.00
_cell.angle_beta   90.00
_cell.angle_gamma   90.00
#
_symmetry.space_group_name_H-M   'P 1'
#
loop_
_entity.id
_entity.type
_entity.pdbx_description
1 polymer ?
#
loop_
_entity_poly.entity_id
_entity_poly.type
_entity_poly.pdbx_seq_one_letter_code
_entity_poly.pdbx_strand_id
1 'polypeptide(L)'
;MSKAEWTRHLDEVSKKSIHWYPQCNERDDTIIRCGAFPNVPLISTQGAINYNPKLVLRQAGYPMALPPFDEAITPFVIHDLGVQNGECLKKIRQAWRSVIRKGLEWGPRSCRASSSYKAWLKNILEAMENKVEALEQQKQDLKGEVSQLKE
;
A
#
# COMPACT_ATOMS: atom_id res chain seq x y z
N MET A 1 32.31 10.78 -8.47
CA MET A 1 31.64 11.89 -9.18
C MET A 1 31.68 13.14 -8.33
N SER A 2 32.07 14.26 -8.93
CA SER A 2 32.03 15.60 -8.35
C SER A 2 30.61 16.17 -8.34
N LYS A 3 30.39 17.27 -7.60
CA LYS A 3 29.08 17.96 -7.53
C LYS A 3 28.57 18.38 -8.91
N ALA A 4 29.44 18.92 -9.76
CA ALA A 4 29.07 19.36 -11.11
C ALA A 4 28.65 18.18 -12.01
N GLU A 5 29.31 17.03 -11.87
CA GLU A 5 28.95 15.81 -12.58
C GLU A 5 27.59 15.26 -12.12
N TRP A 6 27.28 15.34 -10.82
CA TRP A 6 25.96 14.97 -10.30
C TRP A 6 24.86 15.88 -10.82
N THR A 7 25.07 17.20 -10.81
CA THR A 7 24.08 18.16 -11.33
C THR A 7 23.77 17.90 -12.80
N ARG A 8 24.81 17.74 -13.64
CA ARG A 8 24.61 17.41 -15.06
C ARG A 8 23.89 16.08 -15.25
N HIS A 9 24.27 15.07 -14.49
CA HIS A 9 23.63 13.75 -14.56
C HIS A 9 22.14 13.81 -14.19
N LEU A 10 21.78 14.53 -13.13
CA LEU A 10 20.38 14.68 -12.72
C LEU A 10 19.55 15.52 -13.70
N ASP A 11 20.14 16.55 -14.31
CA ASP A 11 19.47 17.36 -15.35
C ASP A 11 19.19 16.53 -16.63
N GLU A 12 20.07 15.59 -16.97
CA GLU A 12 19.91 14.71 -18.13
C GLU A 12 18.94 13.54 -17.88
N VAL A 13 18.61 13.25 -16.61
CA VAL A 13 17.70 12.16 -16.25
C VAL A 13 16.28 12.50 -16.66
N SER A 14 15.73 11.67 -17.55
CA SER A 14 14.32 11.73 -17.93
C SER A 14 13.52 10.66 -17.19
N LYS A 15 12.19 10.79 -17.18
CA LYS A 15 11.30 9.73 -16.63
C LYS A 15 11.55 8.34 -17.23
N LYS A 16 12.16 8.25 -18.40
CA LYS A 16 12.50 7.00 -19.09
C LYS A 16 13.83 6.38 -18.63
N SER A 17 14.76 7.18 -18.07
CA SER A 17 16.05 6.68 -17.59
C SER A 17 16.04 6.26 -16.12
N ILE A 18 14.99 6.63 -15.36
CA ILE A 18 14.82 6.22 -13.96
C ILE A 18 14.23 4.81 -13.89
N HIS A 19 15.01 3.88 -13.32
CA HIS A 19 14.51 2.58 -12.88
C HIS A 19 13.97 2.71 -11.46
N TRP A 20 12.65 2.57 -11.30
CA TRP A 20 11.98 2.72 -10.00
C TRP A 20 12.01 1.46 -9.14
N TYR A 21 12.57 0.37 -9.65
CA TYR A 21 12.75 -0.89 -8.94
C TYR A 21 14.22 -1.27 -8.99
N PRO A 22 14.79 -1.80 -7.89
CA PRO A 22 16.16 -2.26 -7.92
C PRO A 22 16.25 -3.50 -8.82
N GLN A 23 17.38 -3.63 -9.52
CA GLN A 23 17.63 -4.75 -10.43
C GLN A 23 17.58 -6.11 -9.71
N CYS A 24 17.88 -6.14 -8.40
CA CYS A 24 17.73 -7.32 -7.56
C CYS A 24 16.26 -7.72 -7.26
N ASN A 25 15.29 -6.89 -7.64
CA ASN A 25 13.85 -7.17 -7.56
C ASN A 25 13.25 -7.52 -8.92
N GLU A 26 14.05 -8.02 -9.86
CA GLU A 26 13.56 -8.74 -11.05
C GLU A 26 12.94 -10.09 -10.65
N ARG A 27 11.82 -10.03 -9.93
CA ARG A 27 10.98 -11.20 -9.67
C ARG A 27 10.06 -11.48 -10.86
N ASP A 28 9.99 -12.73 -11.28
CA ASP A 28 9.09 -13.16 -12.36
C ASP A 28 7.62 -12.99 -11.97
N ASP A 29 7.30 -13.15 -10.67
CA ASP A 29 5.95 -13.00 -10.15
C ASP A 29 5.90 -12.30 -8.77
N THR A 30 4.69 -11.90 -8.39
CA THR A 30 4.37 -11.35 -7.06
C THR A 30 3.08 -11.98 -6.56
N ILE A 31 3.02 -12.26 -5.24
CA ILE A 31 1.80 -12.75 -4.61
C ILE A 31 0.77 -11.63 -4.59
N ILE A 32 -0.38 -11.86 -5.24
CA ILE A 32 -1.45 -10.87 -5.34
C ILE A 32 -2.63 -11.10 -4.40
N ARG A 33 -2.81 -12.32 -3.90
CA ARG A 33 -3.84 -12.69 -2.89
C ARG A 33 -3.64 -14.12 -2.41
N CYS A 34 -4.28 -14.45 -1.28
CA CYS A 34 -4.28 -15.80 -0.72
C CYS A 34 -5.72 -16.29 -0.54
N GLY A 35 -6.04 -17.46 -1.11
CA GLY A 35 -7.37 -18.06 -1.02
C GLY A 35 -8.50 -17.10 -1.42
N ALA A 36 -9.50 -16.97 -0.54
CA ALA A 36 -10.64 -16.07 -0.73
C ALA A 36 -10.38 -14.62 -0.30
N PHE A 37 -9.22 -14.30 0.27
CA PHE A 37 -8.92 -12.93 0.67
C PHE A 37 -8.65 -12.07 -0.57
N PRO A 38 -9.15 -10.83 -0.64
CA PRO A 38 -8.87 -9.91 -1.76
C PRO A 38 -7.40 -9.44 -1.75
N ASN A 39 -6.70 -9.60 -0.63
CA ASN A 39 -5.34 -9.15 -0.36
C ASN A 39 -4.49 -10.27 0.25
N VAL A 40 -3.23 -9.98 0.57
CA VAL A 40 -2.35 -10.95 1.23
C VAL A 40 -2.37 -10.72 2.74
N PRO A 41 -2.93 -11.66 3.52
CA PRO A 41 -2.97 -11.57 4.97
C PRO A 41 -1.60 -11.93 5.58
N LEU A 42 -1.10 -11.09 6.48
CA LEU A 42 0.11 -11.28 7.27
C LEU A 42 -0.27 -11.52 8.72
N ILE A 43 0.28 -12.56 9.33
CA ILE A 43 0.08 -12.86 10.76
C ILE A 43 1.33 -12.44 11.53
N SER A 44 1.14 -11.72 12.62
CA SER A 44 2.16 -11.43 13.63
C SER A 44 1.83 -12.16 14.95
N THR A 45 2.67 -11.99 15.97
CA THR A 45 2.40 -12.50 17.32
C THR A 45 1.27 -11.77 18.02
N GLN A 46 1.00 -10.52 17.64
CA GLN A 46 0.02 -9.64 18.29
C GLN A 46 -1.26 -9.45 17.48
N GLY A 47 -1.31 -9.97 16.25
CA GLY A 47 -2.44 -9.71 15.38
C GLY A 47 -2.24 -10.20 13.96
N ALA A 48 -3.08 -9.69 13.07
CA ALA A 48 -2.91 -9.89 11.63
C ALA A 48 -3.33 -8.63 10.87
N ILE A 49 -2.66 -8.39 9.76
CA ILE A 49 -2.93 -7.28 8.84
C ILE A 49 -3.02 -7.81 7.41
N ASN A 50 -3.46 -7.00 6.46
CA ASN A 50 -3.20 -7.23 5.04
C ASN A 50 -2.26 -6.18 4.47
N TYR A 51 -1.42 -6.59 3.53
CA TYR A 51 -0.86 -5.65 2.56
C TYR A 51 -1.61 -5.76 1.24
N ASN A 52 -1.77 -4.63 0.54
CA ASN A 52 -2.38 -4.56 -0.77
C ASN A 52 -1.32 -4.82 -1.85
N PRO A 53 -1.34 -5.96 -2.54
CA PRO A 53 -0.32 -6.27 -3.53
C PRO A 53 -0.48 -5.49 -4.84
N LYS A 54 -1.66 -4.92 -5.11
CA LYS A 54 -1.82 -3.99 -6.24
C LYS A 54 -0.97 -2.72 -6.04
N LEU A 55 -0.68 -2.34 -4.80
CA LEU A 55 0.31 -1.28 -4.52
C LEU A 55 1.75 -1.79 -4.70
N VAL A 56 2.00 -3.06 -4.39
CA VAL A 56 3.30 -3.71 -4.65
C VAL A 56 3.62 -3.78 -6.14
N LEU A 57 2.62 -3.88 -7.02
CA LEU A 57 2.85 -3.81 -8.48
C LEU A 57 3.60 -2.55 -8.89
N ARG A 58 3.26 -1.39 -8.32
CA ARG A 58 3.98 -0.12 -8.54
C ARG A 58 5.44 -0.22 -8.09
N GLN A 59 5.68 -0.84 -6.93
CA GLN A 59 7.03 -1.05 -6.37
C GLN A 59 7.85 -2.06 -7.19
N ALA A 60 7.19 -3.03 -7.79
CA ALA A 60 7.77 -4.01 -8.71
C ALA A 60 7.96 -3.45 -10.14
N GLY A 61 7.57 -2.20 -10.38
CA GLY A 61 7.76 -1.52 -11.65
C GLY A 61 6.70 -1.82 -12.71
N TYR A 62 5.59 -2.45 -12.36
CA TYR A 62 4.48 -2.67 -13.28
C TYR A 62 3.60 -1.41 -13.43
N PRO A 63 3.07 -1.14 -14.64
CA PRO A 63 2.23 0.03 -14.86
C PRO A 63 0.88 -0.10 -14.16
N MET A 64 0.40 1.01 -13.58
CA MET A 64 -0.92 1.06 -12.96
C MET A 64 -1.98 1.42 -14.02
N ALA A 65 -2.63 0.40 -14.57
CA ALA A 65 -3.62 0.56 -15.63
C ALA A 65 -4.98 1.09 -15.12
N LEU A 66 -5.41 0.65 -13.94
CA LEU A 66 -6.69 1.04 -13.33
C LEU A 66 -6.52 1.33 -11.84
N PRO A 67 -7.38 2.18 -11.26
CA PRO A 67 -7.52 2.28 -9.81
C PRO A 67 -7.72 0.89 -9.18
N PRO A 68 -7.16 0.63 -8.00
CA PRO A 68 -7.51 -0.57 -7.25
C PRO A 68 -9.00 -0.48 -6.82
N PHE A 69 -9.68 -1.63 -6.80
CA PHE A 69 -11.01 -1.74 -6.20
C PHE A 69 -10.95 -1.43 -4.70
N ASP A 70 -12.03 -0.89 -4.15
CA ASP A 70 -12.12 -0.51 -2.74
C ASP A 70 -11.77 -1.68 -1.82
N GLU A 71 -12.28 -2.88 -2.08
CA GLU A 71 -11.96 -4.10 -1.33
C GLU A 71 -10.46 -4.43 -1.29
N ALA A 72 -9.70 -4.05 -2.31
CA ALA A 72 -8.26 -4.26 -2.35
C ALA A 72 -7.52 -3.23 -1.48
N ILE A 73 -8.03 -2.00 -1.33
CA ILE A 73 -7.43 -0.96 -0.50
C ILE A 73 -7.95 -0.95 0.93
N THR A 74 -9.04 -1.65 1.25
CA THR A 74 -9.54 -1.77 2.61
C THR A 74 -8.53 -2.53 3.48
N PRO A 75 -7.91 -1.88 4.47
CA PRO A 75 -7.11 -2.59 5.45
C PRO A 75 -8.04 -3.39 6.36
N PHE A 76 -7.64 -4.59 6.74
CA PHE A 76 -8.14 -5.23 7.94
C PHE A 76 -7.00 -5.28 8.95
N VAL A 77 -7.37 -5.04 10.21
CA VAL A 77 -6.46 -5.18 11.34
C VAL A 77 -7.17 -6.03 12.37
N ILE A 78 -6.53 -7.12 12.75
CA ILE A 78 -6.98 -8.00 13.82
C ILE A 78 -6.06 -7.72 14.99
N HIS A 79 -6.62 -7.12 16.04
CA HIS A 79 -5.95 -6.91 17.32
C HIS A 79 -6.14 -8.13 18.22
N ASP A 80 -5.13 -8.41 19.04
CA ASP A 80 -5.12 -9.42 20.11
C ASP A 80 -5.58 -10.81 19.69
N LEU A 81 -4.62 -11.72 19.46
CA LEU A 81 -4.90 -13.11 19.06
C LEU A 81 -5.44 -14.00 20.20
N GLY A 82 -6.34 -13.47 21.04
CA GLY A 82 -7.03 -14.19 22.09
C GLY A 82 -7.99 -15.27 21.56
N VAL A 83 -8.66 -15.98 22.48
CA VAL A 83 -9.46 -17.19 22.23
C VAL A 83 -10.52 -17.01 21.11
N GLN A 84 -11.07 -15.80 20.96
CA GLN A 84 -12.08 -15.44 19.96
C GLN A 84 -11.54 -15.37 18.51
N ASN A 85 -10.22 -15.20 18.32
CA ASN A 85 -9.60 -14.98 17.01
C ASN A 85 -9.04 -16.26 16.35
N GLY A 86 -9.22 -17.42 17.00
CA GLY A 86 -8.77 -18.71 16.48
C GLY A 86 -9.36 -19.07 15.12
N GLU A 87 -10.63 -18.72 14.86
CA GLU A 87 -11.27 -18.96 13.57
C GLU A 87 -10.67 -18.12 12.44
N CYS A 88 -10.36 -16.86 12.70
CA CYS A 88 -9.77 -15.99 11.70
C CYS A 88 -8.35 -16.44 11.33
N LEU A 89 -7.55 -16.84 12.33
CA LEU A 89 -6.24 -17.43 12.10
C LEU A 89 -6.32 -18.74 11.29
N LYS A 90 -7.32 -19.60 11.54
CA LYS A 90 -7.56 -20.80 10.74
C LYS A 90 -7.85 -20.43 9.28
N LYS A 91 -8.72 -19.45 9.03
CA LYS A 91 -9.04 -18.96 7.68
C LYS A 91 -7.80 -18.41 6.97
N ILE A 92 -6.99 -17.60 7.66
CA ILE A 92 -5.74 -17.07 7.09
C ILE A 92 -4.76 -18.21 6.77
N ARG A 93 -4.54 -19.15 7.70
CA ARG A 93 -3.69 -20.32 7.46
C ARG A 93 -4.17 -21.17 6.29
N GLN A 94 -5.47 -21.37 6.15
CA GLN A 94 -6.07 -22.08 5.01
C GLN A 94 -5.85 -21.30 3.70
N ALA A 95 -6.02 -19.98 3.72
CA ALA A 95 -5.81 -19.14 2.55
C ALA A 95 -4.35 -19.20 2.03
N TRP A 96 -3.37 -19.27 2.93
CA TRP A 96 -1.96 -19.45 2.58
C TRP A 96 -1.65 -20.78 1.89
N ARG A 97 -2.54 -21.76 1.92
CA ARG A 97 -2.41 -23.00 1.12
C ARG A 97 -2.76 -22.78 -0.36
N SER A 98 -3.39 -21.66 -0.69
CA SER A 98 -3.85 -21.32 -2.05
C SER A 98 -3.34 -19.93 -2.44
N VAL A 99 -2.03 -19.80 -2.60
CA VAL A 99 -1.37 -18.55 -2.99
C VAL A 99 -1.60 -18.28 -4.48
N ILE A 100 -2.09 -17.09 -4.80
CA ILE A 100 -2.26 -16.65 -6.19
C ILE A 100 -1.15 -15.64 -6.50
N ARG A 101 -0.35 -15.96 -7.51
CA ARG A 101 0.75 -15.13 -8.02
C ARG A 101 0.42 -14.62 -9.40
N LYS A 102 0.99 -13.46 -9.74
CA LYS A 102 0.93 -12.88 -11.08
C LYS A 102 2.26 -12.23 -11.44
N GLY A 103 2.63 -12.32 -12.71
CA GLY A 103 3.92 -11.88 -13.21
C GLY A 103 3.81 -11.20 -14.57
N LEU A 104 4.34 -11.86 -15.59
CA LEU A 104 4.39 -11.37 -16.97
C LEU A 104 3.02 -11.01 -17.57
N GLU A 105 1.91 -11.55 -17.03
CA GLU A 105 0.57 -11.18 -17.45
C GLU A 105 0.21 -9.69 -17.22
N TRP A 106 0.99 -8.97 -16.40
CA TRP A 106 0.85 -7.52 -16.20
C TRP A 106 1.50 -6.69 -17.32
N GLY A 107 2.17 -7.34 -18.26
CA GLY A 107 2.90 -6.71 -19.34
C GLY A 107 4.27 -6.17 -18.91
N PRO A 108 4.92 -5.39 -19.78
CA PRO A 108 6.27 -4.90 -19.53
C PRO A 108 6.29 -3.92 -18.36
N ARG A 109 7.34 -4.04 -17.54
CA ARG A 109 7.62 -3.08 -16.46
C ARG A 109 7.77 -1.68 -17.05
N SER A 110 7.00 -0.74 -16.52
CA SER A 110 7.12 0.67 -16.86
C SER A 110 6.55 1.55 -15.76
N CYS A 111 7.06 2.77 -15.66
CA CYS A 111 6.64 3.78 -14.70
C CYS A 111 5.30 4.43 -15.08
N ARG A 112 4.62 3.90 -16.10
CA ARG A 112 3.40 4.49 -16.66
C ARG A 112 2.23 4.24 -15.70
N ALA A 113 1.35 5.21 -15.65
CA ALA A 113 0.09 5.10 -14.94
C ALA A 113 -0.99 5.77 -15.78
N SER A 114 -2.18 5.17 -15.82
CA SER A 114 -3.33 5.72 -16.52
C SER A 114 -3.78 7.05 -15.91
N SER A 115 -4.50 7.84 -16.69
CA SER A 115 -5.13 9.07 -16.21
C SER A 115 -6.14 8.77 -15.09
N SER A 116 -6.91 7.69 -15.20
CA SER A 116 -7.87 7.26 -14.18
C SER A 116 -7.20 6.91 -12.86
N TYR A 117 -6.08 6.17 -12.88
CA TYR A 117 -5.30 5.89 -11.67
C TYR A 117 -4.73 7.18 -11.04
N LYS A 118 -4.23 8.11 -11.85
CA LYS A 118 -3.70 9.39 -11.33
C LYS A 118 -4.79 10.23 -10.68
N ALA A 119 -5.98 10.30 -11.29
CA ALA A 119 -7.12 11.01 -10.72
C ALA A 119 -7.56 10.37 -9.39
N TRP A 120 -7.67 9.04 -9.36
CA TRP A 120 -7.96 8.30 -8.13
C TRP A 120 -6.94 8.60 -7.02
N LEU A 121 -5.63 8.58 -7.34
CA LEU A 121 -4.59 8.86 -6.35
C LEU A 121 -4.71 10.28 -5.79
N LYS A 122 -5.00 11.27 -6.64
CA LYS A 122 -5.22 12.64 -6.21
C LYS A 122 -6.41 12.74 -5.23
N ASN A 123 -7.53 12.10 -5.56
CA ASN A 123 -8.72 12.09 -4.70
C ASN A 123 -8.44 11.44 -3.35
N ILE A 124 -7.66 10.35 -3.30
CA ILE A 124 -7.28 9.69 -2.04
C ILE A 124 -6.39 10.60 -1.19
N LEU A 125 -5.42 11.29 -1.79
CA LEU A 125 -4.55 12.22 -1.06
C LEU A 125 -5.35 13.37 -0.45
N GLU A 126 -6.23 13.99 -1.22
CA GLU A 126 -7.12 15.06 -0.74
C GLU A 126 -8.05 14.57 0.39
N ALA A 127 -8.62 13.37 0.25
CA ALA A 127 -9.45 12.78 1.30
C ALA A 127 -8.65 12.46 2.58
N MET A 128 -7.38 12.09 2.47
CA MET A 128 -6.50 11.85 3.62
C MET A 128 -6.11 13.15 4.30
N GLU A 129 -5.75 14.19 3.55
CA GLU A 129 -5.45 15.52 4.06
C GLU A 129 -6.63 16.07 4.88
N ASN A 130 -7.84 16.02 4.32
CA ASN A 130 -9.06 16.46 5.02
C ASN A 130 -9.32 15.67 6.30
N LYS A 131 -9.05 14.36 6.32
CA LYS A 131 -9.20 13.51 7.52
C LYS A 131 -8.18 13.87 8.60
N VAL A 132 -6.95 14.17 8.22
CA VAL A 132 -5.91 14.59 9.16
C VAL A 132 -6.30 15.92 9.81
N GLU A 133 -6.73 16.89 9.01
CA GLU A 133 -7.20 18.20 9.52
C GLU A 133 -8.37 18.05 10.50
N ALA A 134 -9.37 17.21 10.18
CA ALA A 134 -10.49 16.94 11.07
C ALA A 134 -10.06 16.30 12.40
N LEU A 135 -9.11 15.36 12.38
CA LEU A 135 -8.58 14.72 13.59
C LEU A 135 -7.76 15.70 14.44
N GLU A 136 -7.03 16.61 13.81
CA GLU A 136 -6.30 17.67 14.51
C GLU A 136 -7.25 18.63 15.22
N GLN A 137 -8.36 19.00 14.57
CA GLN A 137 -9.39 19.82 15.20
C GLN A 137 -10.02 19.11 16.40
N GLN A 138 -10.46 17.85 16.24
CA GLN A 138 -11.01 17.06 17.35
C GLN A 138 -10.04 16.95 18.54
N LYS A 139 -8.74 16.82 18.27
CA LYS A 139 -7.71 16.77 19.31
C LYS A 139 -7.60 18.08 20.08
N GLN A 140 -7.75 19.24 19.41
CA GLN A 140 -7.74 20.54 20.09
C GLN A 140 -8.98 20.74 20.95
N ASP A 141 -10.15 20.36 20.43
CA ASP A 141 -11.43 20.48 21.15
C ASP A 141 -11.40 19.65 22.45
N LEU A 142 -10.97 18.38 22.36
CA LEU A 142 -10.78 17.50 23.51
C LEU A 142 -9.78 18.06 24.52
N LYS A 143 -8.72 18.72 24.05
CA LYS A 143 -7.73 19.36 24.94
C LYS A 143 -8.34 20.55 25.68
N GLY A 144 -9.21 21.32 25.04
CA GLY A 144 -9.98 22.38 25.66
C GLY A 144 -10.91 21.87 26.76
N GLU A 145 -11.70 20.83 26.47
CA GLU A 145 -12.62 20.20 27.42
C GLU A 145 -11.90 19.61 28.64
N VAL A 146 -10.79 18.91 28.43
CA VAL A 146 -9.96 18.37 29.53
C VAL A 146 -9.36 19.48 30.39
N SER A 147 -9.14 20.67 29.83
CA SER A 147 -8.61 21.82 30.59
C SER A 147 -9.70 22.43 31.47
N GLN A 148 -10.94 22.52 30.96
CA GLN A 148 -12.11 23.00 31.71
C GLN A 148 -12.54 22.06 32.83
N LEU A 149 -12.33 20.74 32.70
CA LEU A 149 -12.64 19.75 33.74
C LEU A 149 -11.60 19.70 34.88
N LYS A 150 -10.47 20.41 34.73
CA LYS A 150 -9.38 20.46 35.72
C LYS A 150 -9.38 21.74 36.55
N GLU A 151 -10.28 22.68 36.25
CA GLU A 151 -10.60 23.88 37.05
C GLU A 151 -11.81 23.61 37.94
#